data_AF-A0A3S9MF37-F1
#
_entry.id   AF-A0A3S9MF37-F1
#
_cell.length_a   1.000
_cell.length_b   1.000
_cell.length_c   1.000
_cell.angle_alpha   90.00
_cell.angle_beta   90.00
_cell.angle_gamma   90.00
#
_symmetry.space_group_name_H-M   'P 1'
#
loop_
_entity.id
_entity.type
_entity.pdbx_description
1 polymer ?
#
loop_
_entity_poly.entity_id
_entity_poly.type
_entity_poly.pdbx_seq_one_letter_code
_entity_poly.pdbx_strand_id
1 'polypeptide(L)'
;MRYAQGGGLSDERRQFREGIRMMAAERFAQGEPSSAIAKELRVSVRSVQRWRRLWDKGGPRALRSAGSASVPRLSEAQFTQLEAELAKGPVAHGWPDQRWTLSRIKTVIGRRFHKSLAFTYG
;
A
#
# COMPACT_ATOMS: atom_id res chain seq x y z
N MET A 1 -5.95 -5.04 19.91
CA MET A 1 -4.73 -5.24 19.10
C MET A 1 -4.82 -4.29 17.92
N ARG A 2 -4.09 -3.17 17.91
CA ARG A 2 -4.08 -2.22 16.78
C ARG A 2 -3.20 -2.81 15.69
N TYR A 3 -3.80 -3.33 14.62
CA TYR A 3 -3.05 -3.57 13.41
C TYR A 3 -2.62 -2.20 12.88
N ALA A 4 -1.32 -1.94 12.86
CA ALA A 4 -0.81 -0.85 12.06
C ALA A 4 -1.15 -1.18 10.61
N GLN A 5 -2.26 -0.63 10.11
CA GLN A 5 -2.53 -0.47 8.68
C GLN A 5 -1.40 0.41 8.12
N GLY A 6 -0.24 -0.20 7.89
CA GLY A 6 1.00 0.54 7.65
C GLY A 6 2.10 -0.32 7.06
N GLY A 7 1.79 -1.52 6.58
CA GLY A 7 2.71 -2.32 5.78
C GLY A 7 2.84 -1.70 4.39
N GLY A 8 3.64 -0.64 4.23
CA GLY A 8 4.23 -0.13 2.96
C GLY A 8 3.32 0.20 1.76
N LEU A 9 2.01 -0.05 1.87
CA LEU A 9 1.07 -0.18 0.76
C LEU A 9 -0.12 0.79 0.85
N SER A 10 -0.14 1.71 1.82
CA SER A 10 -1.20 2.71 1.89
C SER A 10 -1.17 3.68 0.70
N ASP A 11 -2.34 4.16 0.34
CA ASP A 11 -2.56 5.12 -0.74
C ASP A 11 -1.79 6.42 -0.50
N GLU A 12 -1.81 6.93 0.72
CA GLU A 12 -1.05 8.12 1.11
C GLU A 12 0.47 7.93 0.93
N ARG A 13 1.03 6.81 1.39
CA ARG A 13 2.47 6.52 1.21
C ARG A 13 2.83 6.29 -0.26
N ARG A 14 1.90 5.78 -1.06
CA ARG A 14 2.07 5.64 -2.51
C ARG A 14 2.10 7.02 -3.17
N GLN A 15 1.12 7.88 -2.88
CA GLN A 15 1.04 9.25 -3.36
C GLN A 15 2.27 10.05 -2.94
N PHE A 16 2.72 9.93 -1.69
CA PHE A 16 3.95 10.54 -1.21
C PHE A 16 5.16 10.15 -2.07
N ARG A 17 5.38 8.85 -2.30
CA ARG A 17 6.47 8.36 -3.15
C ARG A 17 6.35 8.81 -4.60
N GLU A 18 5.12 8.93 -5.11
CA GLU A 18 4.87 9.49 -6.44
C GLU A 18 5.21 10.98 -6.49
N GLY A 19 4.86 11.76 -5.47
CA GLY A 19 5.25 13.16 -5.33
C GLY A 19 6.76 13.35 -5.37
N ILE A 20 7.54 12.51 -4.67
CA ILE A 20 9.01 12.52 -4.77
C ILE A 20 9.48 12.32 -6.21
N ARG A 21 8.85 11.41 -6.96
CA ARG A 21 9.19 11.18 -8.37
C ARG A 21 8.79 12.35 -9.28
N MET A 22 7.69 13.04 -8.98
CA MET A 22 7.27 14.23 -9.73
C MET A 22 8.24 15.39 -9.52
N MET A 23 8.68 15.63 -8.27
CA MET A 23 9.73 16.62 -7.99
C MET A 23 11.03 16.30 -8.73
N ALA A 24 11.40 15.02 -8.85
CA ALA A 24 12.55 14.62 -9.67
C ALA A 24 12.33 14.92 -11.16
N ALA A 25 11.11 14.75 -11.69
CA ALA A 25 10.77 15.04 -13.08
C ALA A 25 10.93 16.53 -13.44
N GLU A 26 10.52 17.42 -12.53
CA GLU A 26 10.67 18.87 -12.69
C GLU A 26 12.16 19.26 -12.80
N ARG A 27 13.00 18.68 -11.92
CA ARG A 27 14.45 18.91 -11.94
C ARG A 27 15.15 18.28 -13.14
N PHE A 28 14.63 17.16 -13.65
CA PHE A 28 15.10 16.58 -14.90
C PHE A 28 14.86 17.54 -16.08
N ALA A 29 13.70 18.18 -16.14
CA ALA A 29 13.39 19.18 -17.17
C ALA A 29 14.32 20.41 -17.08
N GLN A 30 14.83 20.73 -15.89
CA GLN A 30 15.81 21.80 -15.65
C GLN A 30 17.27 21.36 -15.92
N GLY A 31 17.50 20.09 -16.29
CA GLY A 31 18.84 19.58 -16.58
C GLY A 31 19.71 19.30 -15.35
N GLU A 32 19.16 19.33 -14.13
CA GLU A 32 19.94 19.12 -12.90
C GLU A 32 20.62 17.73 -12.87
N PRO A 33 21.82 17.57 -12.28
CA PRO A 33 22.48 16.28 -12.20
C PRO A 33 21.79 15.33 -11.21
N SER A 34 21.75 14.03 -11.53
CA SER A 34 21.07 13.02 -10.69
C SER A 34 21.62 12.93 -9.26
N SER A 35 22.89 13.26 -9.03
CA SER A 35 23.49 13.31 -7.69
C SER A 35 22.95 14.44 -6.82
N ALA A 36 22.77 15.64 -7.39
CA ALA A 36 22.18 16.78 -6.68
C ALA A 36 20.71 16.51 -6.33
N ILE A 37 19.95 16.00 -7.29
CA ILE A 37 18.54 15.62 -7.09
C ILE A 37 18.42 14.55 -6.00
N ALA A 38 19.30 13.53 -5.99
CA ALA A 38 19.28 12.47 -4.98
C ALA A 38 19.55 13.00 -3.57
N LYS A 39 20.53 13.90 -3.44
CA LYS A 39 20.87 14.55 -2.17
C LYS A 39 19.69 15.35 -1.63
N GLU A 40 19.06 16.16 -2.49
CA GLU A 40 17.98 17.05 -2.11
C GLU A 40 16.70 16.28 -1.74
N LEU A 41 16.33 15.29 -2.56
CA LEU A 41 15.16 14.44 -2.32
C LEU A 41 15.40 13.34 -1.27
N ARG A 42 16.61 13.25 -0.71
CA ARG A 42 17.05 12.24 0.27
C ARG A 42 16.76 10.80 -0.18
N VAL A 43 17.00 10.52 -1.45
CA VAL A 43 16.88 9.18 -2.05
C VAL A 43 18.22 8.71 -2.60
N SER A 44 18.36 7.42 -2.92
CA SER A 44 19.59 6.92 -3.52
C SER A 44 19.78 7.43 -4.95
N VAL A 45 21.04 7.73 -5.32
CA VAL A 45 21.41 8.12 -6.70
C VAL A 45 20.93 7.08 -7.72
N ARG A 46 21.00 5.79 -7.37
CA ARG A 46 20.51 4.68 -8.20
C ARG A 46 19.02 4.79 -8.52
N SER A 47 18.20 5.24 -7.56
CA SER A 47 16.77 5.45 -7.77
C SER A 47 16.52 6.58 -8.77
N VAL A 48 17.22 7.70 -8.59
CA VAL A 48 17.11 8.87 -9.47
C VAL A 48 17.57 8.54 -10.89
N GLN A 49 18.68 7.82 -11.05
CA GLN A 49 19.16 7.36 -12.36
C GLN A 49 18.15 6.45 -13.06
N ARG A 50 17.50 5.53 -12.31
CA ARG A 50 16.43 4.69 -12.85
C ARG A 50 15.24 5.55 -13.30
N TRP A 51 14.86 6.56 -12.53
CA TRP A 51 13.79 7.48 -12.91
C TRP A 51 14.15 8.31 -14.13
N ARG A 52 15.38 8.83 -14.22
CA ARG A 52 15.85 9.57 -15.41
C ARG A 52 15.71 8.74 -16.68
N ARG A 53 16.17 7.49 -16.67
CA ARG A 53 16.02 6.58 -17.84
C ARG A 53 14.57 6.32 -18.24
N LEU A 54 13.63 6.35 -17.30
CA LEU A 54 12.20 6.22 -17.59
C LEU A 54 11.63 7.53 -18.13
N TRP A 55 12.03 8.66 -17.53
CA TRP A 55 11.63 10.00 -17.93
C TRP A 55 12.14 10.35 -19.35
N ASP A 56 13.37 9.99 -19.69
CA ASP A 56 13.93 10.20 -21.03
C ASP A 56 13.10 9.49 -22.12
N LYS A 57 12.41 8.40 -21.77
CA LYS A 57 11.59 7.60 -22.69
C LYS A 57 10.13 8.03 -22.76
N GLY A 58 9.57 8.60 -21.69
CA GLY A 58 8.12 8.82 -21.57
C GLY A 58 7.71 10.03 -20.74
N GLY A 59 8.65 10.94 -20.48
CA GLY A 59 8.47 12.16 -19.72
C GLY A 59 7.96 11.91 -18.28
N PRO A 60 7.35 12.93 -17.66
CA PRO A 60 6.82 12.83 -16.29
C PRO A 60 5.81 11.69 -16.11
N ARG A 61 5.06 11.35 -17.16
CA ARG A 61 4.03 10.29 -17.11
C ARG A 61 4.62 8.92 -16.80
N ALA A 62 5.85 8.65 -17.26
CA ALA A 62 6.55 7.38 -17.01
C ALA A 62 6.95 7.17 -15.54
N LEU A 63 6.86 8.22 -14.71
CA LEU A 63 7.19 8.18 -13.29
C LEU A 63 5.97 8.07 -12.36
N ARG A 64 4.76 8.14 -12.93
CA ARG A 64 3.52 7.98 -12.16
C ARG A 64 3.41 6.57 -11.59
N SER A 65 2.70 6.44 -10.48
CA SER A 65 2.44 5.12 -9.93
C SER A 65 1.55 4.32 -10.90
N ALA A 66 1.85 3.03 -11.07
CA ALA A 66 0.98 2.09 -11.78
C ALA A 66 -0.32 1.77 -11.01
N GLY A 67 -0.54 2.39 -9.84
CA GLY A 67 -1.64 2.08 -8.93
C GLY A 67 -1.25 1.04 -7.88
N SER A 68 -2.22 0.65 -7.06
CA SER A 68 -2.04 -0.45 -6.11
C SER A 68 -1.85 -1.76 -6.88
N ALA A 69 -0.93 -2.61 -6.43
CA ALA A 69 -0.73 -3.94 -7.02
C ALA A 69 -1.97 -4.84 -6.90
N SER A 70 -2.90 -4.51 -5.99
CA SER A 70 -4.22 -5.12 -5.91
C SER A 70 -5.26 -4.15 -5.35
N VAL A 71 -6.51 -4.31 -5.81
CA VAL A 71 -7.65 -3.61 -5.20
C VAL A 71 -7.87 -4.20 -3.80
N PRO A 72 -8.02 -3.37 -2.75
CA PRO A 72 -8.38 -3.85 -1.42
C PRO A 72 -9.62 -4.74 -1.51
N ARG A 73 -9.52 -5.98 -1.00
CA ARG A 73 -10.66 -6.91 -1.06
C ARG A 73 -11.84 -6.40 -0.25
N LEU A 74 -11.62 -5.60 0.79
CA LEU A 74 -12.67 -4.96 1.57
C LEU A 74 -12.65 -3.44 1.33
N SER A 75 -13.83 -2.85 1.18
CA SER A 75 -13.97 -1.39 1.25
C SER A 75 -13.70 -0.88 2.67
N GLU A 76 -13.49 0.43 2.82
CA GLU A 76 -13.30 1.04 4.14
C GLU A 76 -14.50 0.81 5.07
N ALA A 77 -15.73 0.96 4.56
CA ALA A 77 -16.95 0.65 5.31
C ALA A 77 -17.01 -0.82 5.77
N GLN A 78 -16.58 -1.76 4.90
CA GLN A 78 -16.48 -3.18 5.27
C GLN A 78 -15.37 -3.41 6.31
N PHE A 79 -14.31 -2.61 6.30
CA PHE A 79 -13.27 -2.66 7.31
C PHE A 79 -13.79 -2.20 8.68
N THR A 80 -14.51 -1.09 8.73
CA THR A 80 -15.17 -0.62 9.97
C THR A 80 -16.16 -1.64 10.51
N GLN A 81 -16.96 -2.27 9.62
CA GLN A 81 -17.87 -3.33 10.03
C GLN A 81 -17.10 -4.56 10.55
N LEU A 82 -15.97 -4.92 9.94
CA LEU A 82 -15.11 -6.00 10.43
C LEU A 82 -14.55 -5.68 11.81
N GLU A 83 -14.07 -4.45 12.05
CA GLU A 83 -13.58 -4.03 13.37
C GLU A 83 -14.65 -4.16 14.45
N ALA A 84 -15.88 -3.73 14.15
CA ALA A 84 -17.03 -3.90 15.05
C ALA A 84 -17.33 -5.39 15.33
N GLU A 85 -17.22 -6.26 14.32
CA GLU A 85 -17.41 -7.71 14.50
C GLU A 85 -16.27 -8.36 15.31
N LEU A 86 -15.03 -7.91 15.12
CA LEU A 86 -13.88 -8.41 15.89
C LEU A 86 -13.92 -7.94 17.35
N ALA A 87 -14.47 -6.75 17.61
CA ALA A 87 -14.68 -6.22 18.96
C ALA A 87 -15.67 -7.04 19.79
N LYS A 88 -16.63 -7.73 19.15
CA LYS A 88 -17.54 -8.68 19.83
C LYS A 88 -16.81 -9.92 20.38
N GLY A 89 -15.59 -10.18 19.94
CA GLY A 89 -14.76 -11.30 20.35
C GLY A 89 -15.13 -12.63 19.67
N PRO A 90 -14.21 -13.62 19.58
CA PRO A 90 -14.47 -14.86 18.85
C PRO A 90 -15.59 -15.70 19.45
N VAL A 91 -15.85 -15.60 20.76
CA VAL A 91 -16.93 -16.34 21.42
C VAL A 91 -18.29 -15.95 20.86
N ALA A 92 -18.52 -14.66 20.55
CA ALA A 92 -19.74 -14.19 19.91
C ALA A 92 -19.96 -14.75 18.49
N HIS A 93 -18.92 -15.35 17.90
CA HIS A 93 -18.96 -15.98 16.57
C HIS A 93 -18.89 -17.52 16.65
N GLY A 94 -19.01 -18.10 17.85
CA GLY A 94 -19.12 -19.54 18.09
C GLY A 94 -17.81 -20.27 18.37
N TRP A 95 -16.72 -19.57 18.65
CA TRP A 95 -15.45 -20.21 19.07
C TRP A 95 -15.36 -20.37 20.59
N PRO A 96 -14.67 -21.41 21.10
CA PRO A 96 -14.66 -21.73 22.53
C PRO A 96 -13.75 -20.82 23.37
N ASP A 97 -12.93 -19.99 22.73
CA ASP A 97 -11.91 -19.18 23.39
C ASP A 97 -11.85 -17.75 22.80
N GLN A 98 -11.14 -16.84 23.47
CA GLN A 98 -11.04 -15.41 23.08
C GLN A 98 -9.93 -15.12 22.06
N ARG A 99 -9.33 -16.14 21.43
CA ARG A 99 -8.21 -15.96 20.50
C ARG A 99 -8.69 -15.67 19.09
N TRP A 100 -8.31 -14.51 18.55
CA TRP A 100 -8.37 -14.30 17.10
C TRP A 100 -7.18 -14.97 16.42
N THR A 101 -7.46 -15.82 15.44
CA THR A 101 -6.46 -16.35 14.49
C THR A 101 -6.78 -15.84 13.10
N LEU A 102 -5.80 -15.83 12.20
CA LEU A 102 -6.03 -15.41 10.82
C LEU A 102 -7.13 -16.24 10.14
N SER A 103 -7.20 -17.55 10.40
CA SER A 103 -8.26 -18.43 9.87
C SER A 103 -9.66 -18.02 10.37
N ARG A 104 -9.78 -17.68 11.67
CA ARG A 104 -11.05 -17.21 12.26
C ARG A 104 -11.46 -15.86 11.68
N ILE A 105 -10.53 -14.92 11.54
CA ILE A 105 -10.80 -13.61 10.90
C ILE A 105 -11.27 -13.81 9.45
N LYS A 106 -10.63 -14.70 8.68
CA LYS A 106 -11.08 -15.05 7.31
C LYS A 106 -12.49 -15.62 7.29
N THR A 107 -12.83 -16.45 8.27
CA THR A 107 -14.18 -17.02 8.38
C THR A 107 -15.21 -15.93 8.62
N VAL A 108 -14.93 -14.96 9.50
CA VAL A 108 -15.81 -13.80 9.72
C VAL A 108 -15.95 -12.98 8.43
N ILE A 109 -14.85 -12.69 7.74
CA ILE A 109 -14.87 -11.96 6.47
C ILE A 109 -15.70 -12.69 5.40
N GLY A 110 -15.53 -14.01 5.27
CA GLY A 110 -16.30 -14.84 4.35
C GLY A 110 -17.80 -14.84 4.68
N ARG A 111 -18.16 -14.97 5.97
CA ARG A 111 -19.56 -14.97 6.43
C ARG A 111 -20.24 -13.61 6.28
N ARG A 112 -19.52 -12.51 6.54
CA ARG A 112 -20.08 -11.16 6.59
C ARG A 112 -20.08 -10.44 5.24
N PHE A 113 -19.09 -10.71 4.39
CA PHE A 113 -18.89 -9.96 3.14
C PHE A 113 -18.92 -10.84 1.89
N HIS A 114 -19.09 -12.17 2.03
CA HIS A 114 -19.03 -13.13 0.93
C HIS A 114 -17.73 -13.05 0.13
N LYS A 115 -16.62 -12.68 0.79
CA LYS A 115 -15.29 -12.57 0.18
C LYS A 115 -14.37 -13.67 0.70
N SER A 116 -13.79 -14.44 -0.21
CA SER A 116 -12.74 -15.39 0.12
C SER A 116 -11.39 -14.65 0.21
N LEU A 117 -10.56 -15.03 1.18
CA LEU A 117 -9.17 -14.60 1.25
C LEU A 117 -8.30 -15.84 1.05
N ALA A 118 -7.65 -15.98 -0.11
CA ALA A 118 -6.69 -17.06 -0.37
C ALA A 118 -5.35 -16.72 0.32
N PHE A 119 -4.69 -17.73 0.91
CA PHE A 119 -3.26 -17.61 1.20
C PHE A 119 -2.52 -18.18 0.00
N THR A 120 -1.82 -17.35 -0.75
CA THR A 120 -0.69 -17.86 -1.53
C THR A 120 0.47 -17.94 -0.53
N TYR A 121 0.74 -19.12 0.01
CA TYR A 121 2.04 -19.40 0.61
C TYR A 121 3.00 -19.55 -0.57
N GLY A 122 3.93 -18.60 -0.69
CA GLY A 122 5.08 -18.69 -1.60
C GLY A 122 6.27 -19.24 -0.85
#